data_AF-A0A965FLE6-F1
#
_entry.id   AF-A0A965FLE6-F1
#
_cell.length_a   1.000
_cell.length_b   1.000
_cell.length_c   1.000
_cell.angle_alpha   90.00
_cell.angle_beta   90.00
_cell.angle_gamma   90.00
#
_symmetry.space_group_name_H-M   'P 1'
#
loop_
_entity.id
_entity.type
_entity.pdbx_description
1 polymer ?
#
loop_
_entity_poly.entity_id
_entity_poly.type
_entity_poly.pdbx_seq_one_letter_code
_entity_poly.pdbx_strand_id
1 'polypeptide(L)' 'NAGHGLNIHNVHHIASIPGIEELNIGHAIVAHAVFVGWEYAVREMKALMIEAAGK' A
#
# COMPACT_ATOMS: atom_id res chain seq x y z
N ASN A 1 -9.70 -5.85 -7.94
CA ASN A 1 -9.10 -5.54 -6.62
C ASN A 1 -8.00 -6.56 -6.34
N ALA A 2 -6.99 -6.20 -5.54
CA ALA A 2 -5.92 -7.09 -5.07
C ALA A 2 -5.52 -6.71 -3.63
N GLY A 3 -4.45 -7.30 -3.05
CA GLY A 3 -3.91 -6.80 -1.79
C GLY A 3 -3.31 -7.81 -0.81
N HIS A 4 -3.63 -9.10 -0.94
CA HIS A 4 -3.08 -10.13 -0.05
C HIS A 4 -1.55 -10.25 -0.21
N GLY A 5 -0.82 -10.12 0.90
CA GLY A 5 0.65 -10.20 0.92
C GLY A 5 1.39 -8.95 0.49
N LEU A 6 0.69 -7.86 0.16
CA LEU A 6 1.34 -6.60 -0.19
C LEU A 6 1.90 -5.89 1.04
N ASN A 7 3.03 -5.20 0.84
CA ASN A 7 3.75 -4.42 1.84
C ASN A 7 4.45 -3.22 1.16
N ILE A 8 5.10 -2.37 1.97
CA ILE A 8 5.73 -1.12 1.50
C ILE A 8 6.83 -1.34 0.44
N HIS A 9 7.39 -2.54 0.33
CA HIS A 9 8.47 -2.83 -0.61
C HIS A 9 7.99 -3.39 -1.95
N ASN A 10 6.77 -3.95 -2.03
CA ASN A 10 6.27 -4.60 -3.25
C ASN A 10 4.97 -4.00 -3.81
N VAL A 11 4.31 -3.10 -3.08
CA VAL A 11 3.03 -2.51 -3.49
C VAL A 11 3.12 -1.76 -4.82
N HIS A 12 4.25 -1.12 -5.11
CA HIS A 12 4.46 -0.30 -6.29
C HIS A 12 4.23 -1.06 -7.61
N HIS A 13 4.76 -2.28 -7.74
CA HIS A 13 4.57 -3.10 -8.95
C HIS A 13 3.11 -3.44 -9.24
N ILE A 14 2.30 -3.61 -8.18
CA ILE A 14 0.89 -3.97 -8.32
C ILE A 14 0.04 -2.72 -8.54
N ALA A 15 0.36 -1.63 -7.85
CA ALA A 15 -0.33 -0.35 -8.00
C ALA A 15 -0.13 0.28 -9.40
N SER A 16 0.96 -0.02 -10.09
CA SER A 16 1.21 0.46 -11.46
C SER A 16 0.43 -0.28 -12.55
N ILE A 17 -0.28 -1.37 -12.23
CA ILE A 17 -1.02 -2.16 -13.22
C ILE A 17 -2.31 -1.42 -13.62
N PRO A 18 -2.50 -1.10 -14.92
CA PRO A 18 -3.73 -0.47 -15.39
C PRO A 18 -4.96 -1.33 -15.07
N GLY A 19 -6.05 -0.70 -14.60
CA GLY A 19 -7.30 -1.39 -14.26
C GLY A 19 -7.36 -1.95 -12.83
N ILE A 20 -6.32 -1.75 -12.00
CA ILE A 20 -6.43 -1.94 -10.55
C ILE A 20 -7.19 -0.75 -9.96
N GLU A 21 -8.42 -1.01 -9.52
CA GLU A 21 -9.27 -0.01 -8.84
C GLU A 21 -8.90 0.13 -7.35
N GLU A 22 -8.60 -0.97 -6.67
CA GLU A 22 -8.42 -1.01 -5.21
C GLU A 22 -7.43 -2.08 -4.75
N LEU A 23 -6.59 -1.72 -3.77
CA LEU A 23 -5.70 -2.62 -3.04
C LEU A 23 -6.08 -2.67 -1.55
N ASN A 24 -6.57 -3.83 -1.10
CA ASN A 24 -6.94 -4.07 0.29
C ASN A 24 -5.77 -4.70 1.06
N ILE A 25 -5.07 -3.90 1.86
CA ILE A 25 -3.85 -4.32 2.57
C ILE A 25 -4.09 -4.26 4.07
N GLY A 26 -3.83 -5.35 4.78
CA GLY A 26 -4.06 -5.48 6.23
C GLY A 26 -2.77 -5.65 7.02
N HIS A 27 -2.27 -6.90 7.08
CA HIS A 27 -1.17 -7.30 7.97
C HIS A 27 0.06 -6.40 7.88
N ALA A 28 0.50 -6.01 6.68
CA ALA A 28 1.68 -5.16 6.52
C ALA A 28 1.49 -3.74 7.08
N ILE A 29 0.29 -3.14 6.96
CA ILE A 29 0.02 -1.83 7.55
C ILE A 29 0.04 -1.92 9.08
N VAL A 30 -0.60 -2.94 9.64
CA VAL A 30 -0.60 -3.17 11.10
C VAL A 30 0.83 -3.40 11.60
N ALA A 31 1.60 -4.26 10.94
CA ALA A 31 2.98 -4.57 11.31
C ALA A 31 3.88 -3.32 11.26
N HIS A 32 3.74 -2.50 10.21
CA HIS A 32 4.49 -1.25 10.08
C HIS A 32 4.09 -0.23 11.15
N ALA A 33 2.79 -0.09 11.42
CA ALA A 33 2.25 0.83 12.41
C ALA A 33 2.78 0.62 13.83
N VAL A 34 3.24 -0.59 14.18
CA VAL A 34 3.89 -0.87 15.48
C VAL A 34 5.16 -0.03 15.67
N PHE A 35 5.83 0.36 14.58
CA PHE A 35 7.09 1.11 14.63
C PHE A 35 6.88 2.61 14.37
N VAL A 36 5.96 2.97 13.48
CA VAL A 36 5.81 4.35 12.97
C VAL A 36 4.49 5.02 13.37
N GLY A 37 3.58 4.29 13.99
CA GLY A 37 2.22 4.74 14.29
C GLY A 37 1.23 4.52 13.14
N TRP A 38 -0.04 4.32 13.50
CA TRP A 38 -1.11 3.95 12.57
C TRP A 38 -1.36 4.99 11.47
N GLU A 39 -1.46 6.27 11.84
CA GLU A 39 -1.74 7.34 10.87
C GLU A 39 -0.66 7.42 9.80
N TYR A 40 0.61 7.39 10.21
CA TYR A 40 1.74 7.44 9.29
C TYR A 40 1.76 6.20 8.39
N ALA A 41 1.60 4.99 8.94
CA ALA A 41 1.64 3.77 8.15
C ALA A 41 0.57 3.72 7.04
N VAL A 42 -0.65 4.19 7.33
CA VAL A 42 -1.72 4.27 6.32
C VAL A 42 -1.40 5.33 5.27
N ARG A 43 -0.93 6.51 5.67
CA ARG A 43 -0.60 7.61 4.76
C ARG A 43 0.56 7.25 3.84
N GLU A 44 1.60 6.61 4.36
CA GLU A 44 2.76 6.18 3.58
C GLU A 44 2.39 5.10 2.55
N MET A 45 1.63 4.07 2.95
CA MET A 45 1.15 3.04 2.01
C MET A 45 0.34 3.67 0.88
N LYS A 46 -0.55 4.62 1.19
CA LYS A 46 -1.34 5.34 0.19
C LYS A 46 -0.46 6.17 -0.74
N ALA A 47 0.55 6.86 -0.22
CA ALA A 47 1.46 7.67 -1.03
C ALA A 47 2.21 6.81 -2.05
N LEU A 48 2.75 5.66 -1.64
CA LEU A 48 3.41 4.69 -2.53
C LEU A 48 2.47 4.18 -3.64
N MET A 49 1.21 3.91 -3.30
CA MET A 49 0.20 3.48 -4.28
C MET A 49 -0.12 4.57 -5.30
N ILE A 50 -0.24 5.83 -4.87
CA ILE A 50 -0.54 6.98 -5.74
C ILE A 50 0.63 7.27 -6.68
N GLU A 51 1.84 7.32 -6.12
CA GLU A 51 3.09 7.50 -6.88
C GLU A 51 3.22 6.45 -7.99
N ALA A 52 3.03 5.17 -7.64
CA ALA A 52 3.13 4.07 -8.60
C ALA A 52 2.01 4.06 -9.65
N ALA A 53 0.80 4.50 -9.28
CA ALA A 53 -0.33 4.60 -10.21
C ALA A 53 -0.24 5.82 -11.15
N GLY A 54 0.73 6.72 -10.93
CA GLY A 54 0.87 7.98 -11.68
C GLY A 54 -0.32 8.93 -11.47
N LYS A 55 -0.90 8.93 -10.26
CA LYS A 55 -2.06 9.75 -9.88
C LYS A 55 -1.68 10.94 -9.00
#